data_AF-A0A418LZ17-F1
#
_entry.id   AF-A0A418LZ17-F1
#
_cell.length_a   1.000
_cell.length_b   1.000
_cell.length_c   1.000
_cell.angle_alpha   90.00
_cell.angle_beta   90.00
_cell.angle_gamma   90.00
#
_symmetry.space_group_name_H-M   'P 1'
#
loop_
_entity.id
_entity.type
_entity.pdbx_description
1 polymer ?
#
loop_
_entity_poly.entity_id
_entity_poly.type
_entity_poly.pdbx_seq_one_letter_code
_entity_poly.pdbx_strand_id
1 'polypeptide(L)'
;MARTKNNPNQLQIDFLAAFRRMLISLGGPENLAVNESLFLRMTDQWESTQVIPANLLFQKSPVEAVVYRLQKADRDSGADQLRFPAEMIAGDIRGEQGLTGFSGIFRNQGWVILPAELSGMYKNLFLNVLTASIGLDHQYPSRTDLLVEAERVALAALLPEAEVRKFFGLRLSKFPDSFRSEVSNYFNLPFDYVLKRANHIGAVSEQTVEEARTPLRNVNLRRPQSNRAA
;
A
#
# COMPACT_ATOMS: atom_id res chain seq x y z
N MET A 1 44.41 30.97 7.84
CA MET A 1 43.30 30.01 7.72
C MET A 1 43.76 28.67 8.28
N ALA A 2 43.31 28.30 9.49
CA ALA A 2 43.72 27.06 10.12
C ALA A 2 42.99 25.89 9.46
N ARG A 3 43.73 24.94 8.89
CA ARG A 3 43.20 23.64 8.46
C ARG A 3 42.71 22.90 9.71
N THR A 4 41.41 22.76 9.86
CA THR A 4 40.78 21.94 10.89
C THR A 4 41.26 20.50 10.68
N LYS A 5 42.07 20.00 11.62
CA LYS A 5 42.48 18.59 11.66
C LYS A 5 41.24 17.76 12.00
N ASN A 6 40.75 16.96 11.06
CA ASN A 6 39.67 16.00 11.32
C ASN A 6 40.12 15.01 12.41
N ASN A 7 39.36 14.93 13.49
CA ASN A 7 39.60 13.98 14.57
C ASN A 7 39.11 12.59 14.13
N PRO A 8 39.96 11.55 14.10
CA PRO A 8 39.59 10.21 13.64
C PRO A 8 38.51 9.53 14.49
N ASN A 9 38.22 10.06 15.69
CA ASN A 9 37.17 9.56 16.58
C ASN A 9 35.85 10.34 16.47
N GLN A 10 35.76 11.32 15.57
CA GLN A 10 34.51 12.02 15.33
C GLN A 10 33.68 11.17 14.36
N LEU A 11 32.61 10.55 14.86
CA LEU A 11 31.60 9.91 14.02
C LEU A 11 31.18 10.93 12.96
N GLN A 12 31.46 10.64 11.68
CA GLN A 12 30.87 11.38 10.58
C GLN A 12 29.37 11.09 10.63
N ILE A 13 28.62 11.99 11.25
CA ILE A 13 27.16 11.96 11.16
C ILE A 13 26.84 12.21 9.69
N ASP A 14 26.36 11.18 9.00
CA ASP A 14 25.78 11.35 7.68
C ASP A 14 24.49 12.17 7.86
N PHE A 15 24.60 13.48 7.66
CA PHE A 15 23.47 14.40 7.79
C PHE A 15 22.34 14.04 6.81
N LEU A 16 22.61 13.34 5.71
CA LEU A 16 21.57 12.89 4.79
C LEU A 16 20.75 11.73 5.37
N ALA A 17 21.38 10.83 6.13
CA ALA A 17 20.67 9.75 6.81
C ALA A 17 19.64 10.29 7.81
N ALA A 18 19.91 11.45 8.44
CA ALA A 18 18.98 12.08 9.38
C ALA A 18 17.69 12.58 8.71
N PHE A 19 17.72 12.90 7.40
CA PHE A 19 16.56 13.40 6.66
C PHE A 19 15.85 12.33 5.85
N ARG A 20 16.37 11.09 5.84
CA ARG A 20 15.85 9.97 5.05
C ARG A 20 15.16 8.96 5.96
N ARG A 21 13.86 8.82 5.79
CA ARG A 21 13.07 7.87 6.59
C ARG A 21 12.12 7.08 5.71
N MET A 22 12.40 5.79 5.54
CA MET A 22 11.43 4.87 4.95
C MET A 22 10.33 4.56 5.98
N LEU A 23 9.09 4.77 5.54
CA LEU A 23 7.90 4.56 6.36
C LEU A 23 7.42 3.12 6.22
N ILE A 24 6.96 2.77 5.03
CA ILE A 24 6.42 1.45 4.71
C ILE A 24 7.21 0.85 3.55
N SER A 25 7.56 -0.43 3.67
CA SER A 25 8.04 -1.28 2.58
C SER A 25 7.04 -2.41 2.40
N LEU A 26 6.49 -2.56 1.20
CA LEU A 26 5.61 -3.69 0.88
C LEU A 26 6.44 -4.98 0.73
N GLY A 27 5.79 -6.14 0.77
CA GLY A 27 6.46 -7.44 0.61
C GLY A 27 7.06 -7.99 1.91
N GLY A 28 7.97 -8.96 1.74
CA GLY A 28 8.64 -9.65 2.85
C GLY A 28 9.92 -8.95 3.31
N PRO A 29 10.58 -9.47 4.38
CA PRO A 29 11.86 -8.96 4.87
C PRO A 29 12.96 -8.90 3.81
N GLU A 30 12.92 -9.79 2.83
CA GLU A 30 13.84 -9.82 1.68
C GLU A 30 13.66 -8.62 0.74
N ASN A 31 12.44 -8.10 0.62
CA ASN A 31 12.14 -6.93 -0.21
C ASN A 31 12.54 -5.63 0.47
N LEU A 32 12.53 -5.61 1.82
CA LEU A 32 12.88 -4.43 2.60
C LEU A 32 14.28 -3.92 2.24
N ALA A 33 15.28 -4.81 2.19
CA ALA A 33 16.65 -4.44 1.85
C ALA A 33 16.76 -3.85 0.42
N VAL A 34 16.00 -4.40 -0.53
CA VAL A 34 15.94 -3.90 -1.91
C VAL A 34 15.31 -2.51 -1.95
N ASN A 35 14.16 -2.34 -1.30
CA ASN A 35 13.43 -1.08 -1.25
C ASN A 35 14.26 0.02 -0.56
N GLU A 36 14.91 -0.29 0.57
CA GLU A 36 15.78 0.66 1.29
C GLU A 36 16.99 1.08 0.44
N SER A 37 17.65 0.11 -0.21
CA SER A 37 18.76 0.39 -1.13
C SER A 37 18.34 1.27 -2.30
N LEU A 38 17.17 1.01 -2.89
CA LEU A 38 16.61 1.85 -3.94
C LEU A 38 16.28 3.26 -3.43
N PHE A 39 15.64 3.38 -2.27
CA PHE A 39 15.29 4.68 -1.69
C PHE A 39 16.54 5.52 -1.40
N LEU A 40 17.61 4.89 -0.89
CA LEU A 40 18.93 5.51 -0.72
C LEU A 40 19.46 6.06 -2.05
N ARG A 41 19.59 5.20 -3.08
CA ARG A 41 20.08 5.59 -4.41
C ARG A 41 19.28 6.74 -5.03
N MET A 42 17.95 6.66 -4.96
CA MET A 42 17.07 7.67 -5.54
C MET A 42 17.21 9.02 -4.86
N THR A 43 17.28 9.04 -3.53
CA THR A 43 17.41 10.29 -2.77
C THR A 43 18.81 10.88 -2.85
N ASP A 44 19.86 10.06 -2.97
CA ASP A 44 21.23 10.54 -3.25
C ASP A 44 21.33 11.19 -4.64
N GLN A 45 20.71 10.56 -5.65
CA GLN A 45 20.63 11.14 -6.99
C GLN A 45 19.81 12.44 -6.99
N TRP A 46 18.67 12.45 -6.30
CA TRP A 46 17.84 13.64 -6.16
C TRP A 46 18.59 14.79 -5.47
N GLU A 47 19.31 14.51 -4.38
CA GLU A 47 20.11 15.51 -3.68
C GLU A 47 21.17 16.14 -4.58
N SER A 48 21.90 15.30 -5.33
CA SER A 48 23.03 15.73 -6.16
C SER A 48 22.62 16.48 -7.43
N THR A 49 21.51 16.09 -8.05
CA THR A 49 21.13 16.61 -9.38
C THR A 49 19.81 17.38 -9.39
N GLN A 50 18.95 17.21 -8.38
CA GLN A 50 17.56 17.66 -8.38
C GLN A 50 16.78 17.16 -9.61
N VAL A 51 17.24 16.06 -10.21
CA VAL A 51 16.59 15.41 -11.35
C VAL A 51 16.02 14.08 -10.87
N ILE A 52 14.73 13.89 -11.14
CA ILE A 52 14.05 12.62 -10.89
C ILE A 52 14.71 11.55 -11.77
N PRO A 53 15.04 10.36 -11.24
CA PRO A 53 15.61 9.28 -12.04
C PRO A 53 14.79 9.01 -13.31
N ALA A 54 15.44 8.91 -14.47
CA ALA A 54 14.77 8.79 -15.77
C ALA A 54 13.90 7.52 -15.92
N ASN A 55 14.15 6.52 -15.07
CA ASN A 55 13.39 5.28 -14.98
C ASN A 55 12.14 5.39 -14.09
N LEU A 56 11.93 6.52 -13.39
CA LEU A 56 10.69 6.80 -12.67
C LEU A 56 9.63 7.29 -13.66
N LEU A 57 8.67 6.43 -13.94
CA LEU A 57 7.54 6.70 -14.80
C LEU A 57 6.45 7.37 -13.95
N PHE A 58 5.80 8.41 -14.51
CA PHE A 58 4.82 9.32 -13.90
C PHE A 58 5.39 10.58 -13.20
N GLN A 59 4.74 11.71 -13.50
CA GLN A 59 4.99 13.01 -12.88
C GLN A 59 3.71 13.46 -12.17
N LYS A 60 3.81 13.72 -10.85
CA LYS A 60 2.91 14.46 -9.92
C LYS A 60 1.39 14.22 -9.93
N SER A 61 0.73 14.17 -11.09
CA SER A 61 -0.73 14.18 -11.22
C SER A 61 -1.47 13.03 -10.48
N PRO A 62 -1.00 11.77 -10.49
CA PRO A 62 -1.73 10.70 -9.82
C PRO A 62 -1.74 10.83 -8.28
N VAL A 63 -0.64 11.31 -7.69
CA VAL A 63 -0.52 11.37 -6.21
C VAL A 63 -1.28 12.55 -5.61
N GLU A 64 -1.29 13.71 -6.27
CA GLU A 64 -2.06 14.87 -5.80
C GLU A 64 -3.56 14.57 -5.77
N ALA A 65 -4.07 13.86 -6.80
CA ALA A 65 -5.46 13.41 -6.83
C ALA A 65 -5.79 12.42 -5.70
N VAL A 66 -4.84 11.54 -5.36
CA VAL A 66 -4.98 10.61 -4.23
C VAL A 66 -4.96 11.36 -2.91
N VAL A 67 -4.03 12.30 -2.69
CA VAL A 67 -3.99 13.17 -1.50
C VAL A 67 -5.32 13.89 -1.32
N TYR A 68 -5.83 14.54 -2.36
CA TYR A 68 -7.11 15.24 -2.31
C TYR A 68 -8.27 14.31 -1.92
N ARG A 69 -8.34 13.12 -2.53
CA ARG A 69 -9.39 12.13 -2.23
C ARG A 69 -9.32 11.65 -0.78
N LEU A 70 -8.12 11.32 -0.30
CA LEU A 70 -7.90 10.88 1.07
C LEU A 70 -8.30 11.97 2.08
N GLN A 71 -7.83 13.21 1.88
CA GLN A 71 -8.20 14.34 2.74
C GLN A 71 -9.69 14.65 2.69
N LYS A 72 -10.34 14.49 1.53
CA LYS A 72 -11.79 14.65 1.43
C LYS A 72 -12.51 13.57 2.26
N ALA A 73 -12.16 12.30 2.07
CA ALA A 73 -12.78 11.20 2.81
C ALA A 73 -12.57 11.31 4.34
N ASP A 74 -11.36 11.71 4.75
CA ASP A 74 -11.00 11.93 6.16
C ASP A 74 -11.84 13.06 6.79
N ARG A 75 -12.01 14.18 6.08
CA ARG A 75 -12.89 15.28 6.50
C ARG A 75 -14.38 14.90 6.50
N ASP A 76 -14.84 14.21 5.47
CA ASP A 76 -16.25 13.75 5.37
C ASP A 76 -16.58 12.77 6.52
N SER A 77 -15.59 12.05 7.05
CA SER A 77 -15.73 11.18 8.23
C SER A 77 -15.61 11.90 9.58
N GLY A 78 -15.21 13.17 9.59
CA GLY A 78 -14.99 13.98 10.80
C GLY A 78 -13.70 13.68 11.56
N ALA A 79 -12.77 12.91 10.99
CA ALA A 79 -11.53 12.53 11.64
C ALA A 79 -10.46 13.65 11.61
N ASP A 80 -10.28 14.31 10.45
CA ASP A 80 -9.30 15.39 10.21
C ASP A 80 -7.87 15.06 10.71
N GLN A 81 -7.42 13.83 10.42
CA GLN A 81 -6.16 13.26 10.90
C GLN A 81 -5.03 13.39 9.88
N LEU A 82 -5.33 13.43 8.58
CA LEU A 82 -4.31 13.31 7.54
C LEU A 82 -3.52 14.60 7.33
N ARG A 83 -2.19 14.52 7.49
CA ARG A 83 -1.26 15.65 7.26
C ARG A 83 -0.20 15.28 6.24
N PHE A 84 -0.32 15.82 5.05
CA PHE A 84 0.62 15.56 3.97
C PHE A 84 1.71 16.64 3.89
N PRO A 85 2.95 16.27 3.51
CA PRO A 85 3.96 17.24 3.12
C PRO A 85 3.51 18.07 1.90
N ALA A 86 4.08 19.26 1.74
CA ALA A 86 3.74 20.16 0.63
C ALA A 86 4.08 19.57 -0.74
N GLU A 87 5.12 18.72 -0.79
CA GLU A 87 5.57 18.09 -2.02
C GLU A 87 5.50 16.57 -1.90
N MET A 88 4.91 15.96 -2.93
CA MET A 88 4.78 14.53 -3.08
C MET A 88 5.42 14.10 -4.40
N ILE A 89 6.28 13.09 -4.35
CA ILE A 89 6.88 12.43 -5.50
C ILE A 89 6.33 11.02 -5.53
N ALA A 90 5.68 10.66 -6.62
CA ALA A 90 5.22 9.31 -6.83
C ALA A 90 5.52 8.85 -8.25
N GLY A 91 5.85 7.57 -8.39
CA GLY A 91 6.03 6.98 -9.70
C GLY A 91 6.36 5.49 -9.65
N ASP A 92 6.49 4.94 -10.84
CA ASP A 92 6.74 3.53 -11.07
C ASP A 92 8.15 3.30 -11.62
N ILE A 93 8.84 2.27 -11.17
CA ILE A 93 10.16 1.88 -11.70
C ILE A 93 10.05 0.54 -12.43
N ARG A 94 10.64 0.47 -13.62
CA ARG A 94 10.67 -0.75 -14.43
C ARG A 94 11.97 -1.52 -14.24
N GLY A 95 11.87 -2.86 -14.19
CA GLY A 95 13.03 -3.76 -14.23
C GLY A 95 13.85 -3.85 -12.94
N GLU A 96 13.41 -3.27 -11.83
CA GLU A 96 14.06 -3.42 -10.53
C GLU A 96 13.60 -4.73 -9.87
N GLN A 97 14.45 -5.75 -9.88
CA GLN A 97 14.12 -7.05 -9.31
C GLN A 97 13.95 -6.96 -7.79
N GLY A 98 12.85 -7.53 -7.28
CA GLY A 98 12.56 -7.53 -5.84
C GLY A 98 11.92 -6.24 -5.32
N LEU A 99 11.74 -5.21 -6.17
CA LEU A 99 10.92 -4.04 -5.83
C LEU A 99 9.46 -4.45 -5.66
N THR A 100 8.91 -4.16 -4.49
CA THR A 100 7.50 -4.41 -4.14
C THR A 100 6.72 -3.12 -3.91
N GLY A 101 7.44 -2.01 -3.73
CA GLY A 101 6.91 -0.68 -3.52
C GLY A 101 7.06 -0.21 -2.08
N PHE A 102 7.21 1.09 -1.90
CA PHE A 102 7.47 1.68 -0.58
C PHE A 102 6.99 3.13 -0.51
N SER A 103 6.83 3.62 0.73
CA SER A 103 6.69 5.03 1.05
C SER A 103 7.83 5.53 1.93
N GLY A 104 8.20 6.80 1.77
CA GLY A 104 9.26 7.42 2.55
C GLY A 104 9.11 8.93 2.65
N ILE A 105 9.85 9.52 3.58
CA ILE A 105 10.04 10.97 3.69
C ILE A 105 11.52 11.27 3.48
N PHE A 106 11.80 12.21 2.59
CA PHE A 106 13.13 12.77 2.40
C PHE A 106 13.03 14.29 2.35
N ARG A 107 13.74 15.01 3.25
CA ARG A 107 13.71 16.48 3.35
C ARG A 107 12.30 17.10 3.34
N ASN A 108 11.37 16.53 4.11
CA ASN A 108 9.96 16.94 4.14
C ASN A 108 9.23 16.82 2.79
N GLN A 109 9.72 15.98 1.88
CA GLN A 109 9.00 15.55 0.69
C GLN A 109 8.52 14.12 0.92
N GLY A 110 7.27 13.81 0.55
CA GLY A 110 6.74 12.46 0.57
C GLY A 110 7.10 11.71 -0.71
N TRP A 111 7.52 10.46 -0.59
CA TRP A 111 7.93 9.60 -1.71
C TRP A 111 7.09 8.33 -1.74
N VAL A 112 6.51 7.99 -2.88
CA VAL A 112 5.78 6.74 -3.10
C VAL A 112 6.28 6.07 -4.38
N ILE A 113 6.98 4.96 -4.25
CA ILE A 113 7.56 4.26 -5.40
C ILE A 113 6.91 2.89 -5.53
N LEU A 114 6.51 2.54 -6.75
CA LEU A 114 5.90 1.25 -7.07
C LEU A 114 6.66 0.56 -8.22
N PRO A 115 6.57 -0.77 -8.35
CA PRO A 115 7.05 -1.47 -9.53
C PRO A 115 6.10 -1.27 -10.72
N ALA A 116 6.67 -1.01 -11.90
CA ALA A 116 5.91 -0.76 -13.12
C ALA A 116 5.15 -2.00 -13.62
N GLU A 117 5.56 -3.18 -13.19
CA GLU A 117 5.01 -4.49 -13.54
C GLU A 117 3.71 -4.83 -12.79
N LEU A 118 3.34 -4.05 -11.76
CA LEU A 118 2.06 -4.25 -11.08
C LEU A 118 0.87 -4.05 -12.01
N SER A 119 -0.18 -4.84 -11.80
CA SER A 119 -1.45 -4.60 -12.50
C SER A 119 -2.04 -3.25 -12.08
N GLY A 120 -2.80 -2.61 -12.98
CA GLY A 120 -3.39 -1.29 -12.69
C GLY A 120 -4.25 -1.25 -11.42
N MET A 121 -4.93 -2.36 -11.13
CA MET A 121 -5.71 -2.57 -9.91
C MET A 121 -4.84 -2.48 -8.64
N TYR A 122 -3.72 -3.22 -8.59
CA TYR A 122 -2.80 -3.17 -7.45
C TYR A 122 -2.03 -1.85 -7.38
N LYS A 123 -1.69 -1.24 -8.51
CA LYS A 123 -1.08 0.10 -8.53
C LYS A 123 -1.99 1.13 -7.87
N ASN A 124 -3.27 1.19 -8.24
CA ASN A 124 -4.21 2.12 -7.62
C ASN A 124 -4.36 1.85 -6.12
N LEU A 125 -4.52 0.58 -5.72
CA LEU A 125 -4.61 0.20 -4.31
C LEU A 125 -3.37 0.67 -3.52
N PHE A 126 -2.19 0.23 -3.93
CA PHE A 126 -0.96 0.49 -3.18
C PHE A 126 -0.53 1.95 -3.22
N LEU A 127 -0.83 2.68 -4.30
CA LEU A 127 -0.65 4.13 -4.33
C LEU A 127 -1.47 4.81 -3.22
N ASN A 128 -2.74 4.43 -3.02
CA ASN A 128 -3.57 5.01 -1.97
C ASN A 128 -3.07 4.62 -0.56
N VAL A 129 -2.70 3.35 -0.34
CA VAL A 129 -2.18 2.87 0.95
C VAL A 129 -0.86 3.56 1.32
N LEU A 130 0.11 3.56 0.41
CA LEU A 130 1.42 4.16 0.64
C LEU A 130 1.32 5.69 0.79
N THR A 131 0.43 6.34 0.04
CA THR A 131 0.18 7.78 0.22
C THR A 131 -0.44 8.03 1.61
N ALA A 132 -1.47 7.28 2.01
CA ALA A 132 -2.09 7.41 3.33
C ALA A 132 -1.08 7.25 4.48
N SER A 133 -0.10 6.35 4.36
CA SER A 133 0.96 6.21 5.36
C SER A 133 1.80 7.48 5.56
N ILE A 134 2.02 8.27 4.51
CA ILE A 134 2.74 9.54 4.62
C ILE A 134 1.89 10.54 5.41
N GLY A 135 0.58 10.56 5.15
CA GLY A 135 -0.37 11.43 5.85
C GLY A 135 -0.53 11.12 7.34
N LEU A 136 -0.34 9.85 7.73
CA LEU A 136 -0.54 9.34 9.09
C LEU A 136 0.76 9.20 9.90
N ASP A 137 1.93 9.32 9.27
CA ASP A 137 3.24 9.08 9.88
C ASP A 137 3.44 9.79 11.24
N HIS A 138 2.93 11.01 11.38
CA HIS A 138 3.05 11.80 12.61
C HIS A 138 2.30 11.21 13.82
N GLN A 139 1.37 10.26 13.61
CA GLN A 139 0.56 9.65 14.66
C GLN A 139 0.99 8.22 15.00
N TYR A 140 1.62 7.52 14.06
CA TYR A 140 1.94 6.10 14.20
C TYR A 140 3.45 5.87 14.11
N PRO A 141 4.15 5.79 15.26
CA PRO A 141 5.59 5.53 15.28
C PRO A 141 5.94 4.08 14.89
N SER A 142 4.99 3.16 15.08
CA SER A 142 5.11 1.75 14.69
C SER A 142 4.77 1.57 13.21
N ARG A 143 5.70 1.00 12.44
CA ARG A 143 5.50 0.73 11.01
C ARG A 143 4.32 -0.21 10.76
N THR A 144 4.13 -1.18 11.64
CA THR A 144 3.03 -2.16 11.52
C THR A 144 1.69 -1.48 11.70
N ASP A 145 1.55 -0.67 12.76
CA ASP A 145 0.29 0.02 13.05
C ASP A 145 0.01 1.10 11.99
N LEU A 146 1.06 1.78 11.53
CA LEU A 146 0.98 2.73 10.42
C LEU A 146 0.44 2.06 9.15
N LEU A 147 0.93 0.86 8.80
CA LEU A 147 0.45 0.14 7.62
C LEU A 147 -1.02 -0.27 7.76
N VAL A 148 -1.41 -0.80 8.92
CA VAL A 148 -2.79 -1.21 9.18
C VAL A 148 -3.75 -0.03 9.04
N GLU A 149 -3.42 1.11 9.66
CA GLU A 149 -4.27 2.30 9.62
C GLU A 149 -4.25 3.00 8.26
N ALA A 150 -3.09 3.07 7.60
CA ALA A 150 -3.00 3.59 6.24
C ALA A 150 -3.85 2.77 5.26
N GLU A 151 -3.85 1.45 5.40
CA GLU A 151 -4.71 0.58 4.61
C GLU A 151 -6.19 0.78 4.94
N ARG A 152 -6.55 0.89 6.23
CA ARG A 152 -7.94 1.18 6.65
C ARG A 152 -8.47 2.47 6.04
N VAL A 153 -7.69 3.55 6.10
CA VAL A 153 -8.04 4.87 5.55
C VAL A 153 -8.11 4.82 4.02
N ALA A 154 -7.12 4.21 3.36
CA ALA A 154 -7.12 4.06 1.91
C ALA A 154 -8.34 3.27 1.40
N LEU A 155 -8.69 2.16 2.07
CA LEU A 155 -9.88 1.38 1.73
C LEU A 155 -11.16 2.18 1.99
N ALA A 156 -11.25 2.96 3.06
CA ALA A 156 -12.41 3.81 3.30
C ALA A 156 -12.62 4.85 2.19
N ALA A 157 -11.53 5.40 1.64
CA ALA A 157 -11.58 6.36 0.55
C ALA A 157 -11.87 5.71 -0.83
N LEU A 158 -11.40 4.49 -1.06
CA LEU A 158 -11.61 3.75 -2.31
C LEU A 158 -12.97 3.04 -2.37
N LEU A 159 -13.51 2.66 -1.22
CA LEU A 159 -14.69 1.81 -1.09
C LEU A 159 -15.71 2.46 -0.14
N PRO A 160 -16.58 3.34 -0.68
CA PRO A 160 -17.63 3.99 0.08
C PRO A 160 -18.53 2.96 0.74
N GLU A 161 -18.86 3.19 2.01
CA GLU A 161 -19.63 2.23 2.82
C GLU A 161 -20.98 1.87 2.17
N ALA A 162 -21.68 2.88 1.63
CA ALA A 162 -22.96 2.70 0.96
C ALA A 162 -22.89 1.77 -0.25
N GLU A 163 -21.76 1.72 -0.96
CA GLU A 163 -21.57 0.83 -2.11
C GLU A 163 -21.21 -0.58 -1.66
N VAL A 164 -20.30 -0.71 -0.70
CA VAL A 164 -19.91 -2.02 -0.15
C VAL A 164 -21.11 -2.74 0.44
N ARG A 165 -21.98 -2.04 1.18
CA ARG A 165 -23.20 -2.63 1.76
C ARG A 165 -24.17 -3.21 0.71
N LYS A 166 -24.15 -2.76 -0.54
CA LYS A 166 -25.00 -3.33 -1.62
C LYS A 166 -24.61 -4.78 -1.94
N PHE A 167 -23.33 -5.13 -1.82
CA PHE A 167 -22.82 -6.46 -2.12
C PHE A 167 -22.89 -7.41 -0.92
N PHE A 168 -22.71 -6.89 0.29
CA PHE A 168 -22.62 -7.69 1.52
C PHE A 168 -23.85 -7.58 2.43
N GLY A 169 -24.97 -7.05 1.93
CA GLY A 169 -26.23 -6.94 2.69
C GLY A 169 -26.88 -8.28 3.03
N LEU A 170 -26.47 -9.37 2.36
CA LEU A 170 -26.88 -10.74 2.68
C LEU A 170 -25.79 -11.41 3.52
N ARG A 171 -26.20 -12.11 4.59
CA ARG A 171 -25.31 -12.91 5.44
C ARG A 171 -24.79 -14.14 4.69
N LEU A 172 -23.83 -13.93 3.80
CA LEU A 172 -23.11 -15.00 3.11
C LEU A 172 -21.95 -15.45 3.98
N SER A 173 -21.86 -16.75 4.27
CA SER A 173 -20.70 -17.35 4.93
C SER A 173 -19.60 -17.74 3.94
N LYS A 174 -19.93 -17.91 2.65
CA LYS A 174 -18.99 -18.27 1.60
C LYS A 174 -19.27 -17.48 0.33
N PHE A 175 -18.20 -17.10 -0.36
CA PHE A 175 -18.25 -16.31 -1.59
C PHE A 175 -17.84 -17.16 -2.79
N PRO A 176 -18.77 -17.49 -3.72
CA PRO A 176 -18.45 -18.16 -4.98
C PRO A 176 -17.48 -17.33 -5.83
N ASP A 177 -16.68 -17.97 -6.67
CA ASP A 177 -15.69 -17.28 -7.52
C ASP A 177 -16.32 -16.29 -8.50
N SER A 178 -17.54 -16.56 -8.96
CA SER A 178 -18.32 -15.62 -9.79
C SER A 178 -18.60 -14.31 -9.05
N PHE A 179 -19.03 -14.39 -7.79
CA PHE A 179 -19.26 -13.22 -6.94
C PHE A 179 -17.95 -12.48 -6.65
N ARG A 180 -16.87 -13.21 -6.32
CA ARG A 180 -15.55 -12.62 -6.08
C ARG A 180 -15.07 -11.82 -7.29
N SER A 181 -15.25 -12.38 -8.49
CA SER A 181 -14.88 -11.76 -9.76
C SER A 181 -15.75 -10.54 -10.07
N GLU A 182 -17.06 -10.63 -9.88
CA GLU A 182 -18.00 -9.52 -10.08
C GLU A 182 -17.66 -8.33 -9.19
N VAL A 183 -17.49 -8.57 -7.88
CA VAL A 183 -17.12 -7.53 -6.91
C VAL A 183 -15.76 -6.91 -7.24
N SER A 184 -14.77 -7.73 -7.59
CA SER A 184 -13.43 -7.23 -7.94
C SER A 184 -13.46 -6.34 -9.18
N ASN A 185 -14.24 -6.73 -10.19
CA ASN A 185 -14.39 -5.96 -11.41
C ASN A 185 -15.18 -4.66 -11.19
N TYR A 186 -16.21 -4.69 -10.35
CA TYR A 186 -17.02 -3.51 -10.04
C TYR A 186 -16.18 -2.42 -9.37
N PHE A 187 -15.40 -2.76 -8.34
CA PHE A 187 -14.56 -1.81 -7.63
C PHE A 187 -13.18 -1.60 -8.27
N ASN A 188 -12.82 -2.42 -9.27
CA ASN A 188 -11.47 -2.51 -9.81
C ASN A 188 -10.41 -2.63 -8.69
N LEU A 189 -10.67 -3.55 -7.75
CA LEU A 189 -9.85 -3.86 -6.58
C LEU A 189 -9.84 -5.37 -6.31
N PRO A 190 -8.77 -5.93 -5.72
CA PRO A 190 -8.76 -7.36 -5.41
C PRO A 190 -9.82 -7.67 -4.36
N PHE A 191 -10.58 -8.75 -4.55
CA PHE A 191 -11.70 -9.13 -3.68
C PHE A 191 -11.35 -9.10 -2.19
N ASP A 192 -10.16 -9.59 -1.82
CA ASP A 192 -9.74 -9.69 -0.41
C ASP A 192 -9.68 -8.32 0.29
N TYR A 193 -9.35 -7.25 -0.44
CA TYR A 193 -9.33 -5.89 0.10
C TYR A 193 -10.75 -5.31 0.21
N VAL A 194 -11.63 -5.66 -0.74
CA VAL A 194 -13.06 -5.30 -0.64
C VAL A 194 -13.71 -6.02 0.55
N LEU A 195 -13.40 -7.29 0.73
CA LEU A 195 -13.85 -8.10 1.86
C LEU A 195 -13.32 -7.55 3.19
N LYS A 196 -12.04 -7.14 3.23
CA LYS A 196 -11.44 -6.49 4.40
C LYS A 196 -12.16 -5.20 4.75
N ARG A 197 -12.49 -4.36 3.78
CA ARG A 197 -13.33 -3.18 4.00
C ARG A 197 -14.72 -3.55 4.52
N ALA A 198 -15.36 -4.56 3.93
CA ALA A 198 -16.67 -5.03 4.37
C ALA A 198 -16.66 -5.49 5.84
N ASN A 199 -15.56 -6.09 6.28
CA ASN A 199 -15.35 -6.42 7.69
C ASN A 199 -15.18 -5.18 8.57
N HIS A 200 -14.38 -4.18 8.15
CA HIS A 200 -14.19 -2.94 8.92
C HIS A 200 -15.50 -2.17 9.19
N ILE A 201 -16.49 -2.27 8.30
CA ILE A 201 -17.80 -1.61 8.45
C ILE A 201 -18.87 -2.51 9.11
N GLY A 202 -18.48 -3.71 9.56
CA GLY A 202 -19.38 -4.68 10.18
C GLY A 202 -20.39 -5.33 9.22
N ALA A 203 -20.18 -5.24 7.90
CA ALA A 203 -21.02 -5.92 6.92
C ALA A 203 -20.71 -7.43 6.85
N VAL A 204 -19.50 -7.84 7.22
CA VAL A 204 -19.05 -9.24 7.24
C VAL A 204 -18.33 -9.54 8.55
N SER A 205 -18.60 -10.71 9.15
CA SER A 205 -17.94 -11.13 10.39
C SER A 205 -16.48 -11.52 10.17
N GLU A 206 -15.65 -11.40 11.20
CA GLU A 206 -14.22 -11.79 11.14
C GLU A 206 -14.05 -13.26 10.76
N GLN A 207 -14.90 -14.15 11.32
CA GLN A 207 -14.92 -15.56 10.97
C GLN A 207 -15.13 -15.81 9.46
N THR A 208 -16.01 -15.03 8.82
CA THR A 208 -16.24 -15.13 7.38
C THR A 208 -15.01 -14.72 6.57
N VAL A 209 -14.23 -13.76 7.06
CA VAL A 209 -12.96 -13.35 6.42
C VAL A 209 -11.92 -14.48 6.51
N GLU A 210 -11.81 -15.12 7.67
CA GLU A 210 -10.89 -16.26 7.85
C GLU A 210 -11.27 -17.46 6.97
N GLU A 211 -12.56 -17.78 6.91
CA GLU A 211 -13.08 -18.85 6.05
C GLU A 211 -12.84 -18.58 4.56
N ALA A 212 -12.90 -17.31 4.14
CA ALA A 212 -12.66 -16.91 2.75
C ALA A 212 -11.19 -17.01 2.33
N ARG A 213 -10.24 -16.83 3.28
CA ARG A 213 -8.78 -16.98 3.07
C ARG A 213 -8.34 -18.43 2.97
N THR A 214 -9.13 -19.35 3.51
CA THR A 214 -8.84 -20.78 3.44
C THR A 214 -9.23 -21.27 2.04
N PRO A 215 -8.30 -21.75 1.20
CA PRO A 215 -8.67 -22.27 -0.11
C PRO A 215 -9.69 -23.39 0.08
N LEU A 216 -10.77 -23.35 -0.72
CA LEU A 216 -11.78 -24.40 -0.74
C LEU A 216 -11.04 -25.73 -0.93
N ARG A 217 -10.91 -26.50 0.15
CA ARG A 217 -10.39 -27.87 0.11
C ARG A 217 -11.20 -28.57 -0.97
N ASN A 218 -10.54 -28.97 -2.06
CA ASN A 218 -11.15 -29.68 -3.17
C ASN A 218 -12.14 -30.69 -2.61
N VAL A 219 -13.43 -30.41 -2.80
CA VAL A 219 -14.46 -31.42 -2.63
C VAL A 219 -14.19 -32.39 -3.76
N ASN A 220 -13.39 -33.42 -3.46
CA ASN A 220 -13.26 -34.58 -4.31
C ASN A 220 -14.69 -35.11 -4.50
N LEU A 221 -15.29 -34.75 -5.63
CA LEU A 221 -16.50 -35.36 -6.14
C LEU A 221 -16.16 -36.84 -6.30
N ARG A 222 -16.50 -37.64 -5.28
CA ARG A 222 -16.48 -39.10 -5.35
C ARG A 222 -17.33 -39.47 -6.56
N ARG A 223 -16.69 -39.92 -7.63
CA ARG A 223 -17.37 -40.63 -8.72
C ARG A 223 -18.20 -41.75 -8.07
N PRO A 224 -19.49 -41.89 -8.37
CA PRO A 224 -20.21 -43.09 -7.98
C PRO A 224 -19.55 -44.27 -8.69
N GLN A 225 -18.92 -45.16 -7.91
CA GLN A 225 -18.54 -46.48 -8.41
C GLN A 225 -19.84 -47.21 -8.72
N SER A 226 -20.13 -47.38 -10.01
CA SER A 226 -21.19 -48.27 -10.46
C SER A 226 -20.78 -49.71 -10.13
N ASN A 227 -21.32 -50.25 -9.04
CA ASN A 227 -21.36 -51.69 -8.83
C ASN A 227 -22.37 -52.28 -9.81
N ARG A 228 -21.88 -52.92 -10.88
CA ARG A 228 -22.61 -53.99 -11.54
C ARG A 228 -21.78 -55.26 -11.41
N ALA A 229 -22.20 -56.08 -10.44
CA ALA A 229 -22.00 -57.51 -10.45
C ALA A 229 -23.20 -58.13 -11.18
N ALA A 230 -22.91 -58.91 -12.23
CA ALA A 230 -23.64 -60.08 -12.72
C ALA A 230 -22.99 -60.51 -14.04
#